data_AF-A0A962AJ33-F1
#
_entry.id   AF-A0A962AJ33-F1
#
_cell.length_a   1.000
_cell.length_b   1.000
_cell.length_c   1.000
_cell.angle_alpha   90.00
_cell.angle_beta   90.00
_cell.angle_gamma   90.00
#
_symmetry.space_group_name_H-M   'P 1'
#
loop_
_entity.id
_entity.type
_entity.pdbx_description
1 polymer ?
#
loop_
_entity_poly.entity_id
_entity_poly.type
_entity_poly.pdbx_seq_one_letter_code
_entity_poly.pdbx_strand_id
1 'polypeptide(L)'
;MSRESKQAQALLRVFESLGVPLIGAVDELLAWQGPAADPSPEEAAKRFAALLSAAISTGTQLSARLAPGTQEEAEAARLRVSTLAGAAIAQHYVLSGAMPDDAFNRRLAQAFDGCLALADSFPPLPDETGSTTDMVARRVEALTPFIQAVMRFPFGQEDSLVIRKLGEALCERAVHLADAFSSGQHDPAGDSTLYAERELAFLAGGSKLLARACEVEMDRMQHAMANGQAQASPDPEELRERIWQRFEDGMDVLRAVIGFLSPNDSTGGARAPQPQNAKAPTAKAPAKAPGTKSAPAQASGKQADEKQTGGIPGNPMSFFVKKETSSDTGEAA
;
A
#
# COMPACT_ATOMS: atom_id res chain seq x y z
N MET A 1 -11.97 -34.89 5.73
CA MET A 1 -10.50 -34.76 5.56
C MET A 1 -9.80 -35.58 6.64
N SER A 2 -8.61 -36.13 6.37
CA SER A 2 -7.78 -36.77 7.41
C SER A 2 -7.08 -35.73 8.30
N ARG A 3 -6.55 -36.14 9.46
CA ARG A 3 -5.71 -35.27 10.31
C ARG A 3 -4.46 -34.78 9.55
N GLU A 4 -3.82 -35.68 8.81
CA GLU A 4 -2.65 -35.39 7.97
C GLU A 4 -2.98 -34.33 6.91
N SER A 5 -4.16 -34.41 6.29
CA SER A 5 -4.64 -33.41 5.32
C SER A 5 -4.85 -32.02 5.95
N LYS A 6 -5.43 -31.94 7.17
CA LYS A 6 -5.49 -30.67 7.93
C LYS A 6 -4.09 -30.14 8.23
N GLN A 7 -3.18 -31.00 8.70
CA GLN A 7 -1.82 -30.62 9.11
C GLN A 7 -0.96 -30.15 7.93
N ALA A 8 -1.06 -30.82 6.77
CA ALA A 8 -0.38 -30.41 5.55
C ALA A 8 -0.90 -29.05 5.04
N GLN A 9 -2.22 -28.80 5.07
CA GLN A 9 -2.79 -27.50 4.69
C GLN A 9 -2.37 -26.39 5.65
N ALA A 10 -2.28 -26.66 6.97
CA ALA A 10 -1.78 -25.68 7.93
C ALA A 10 -0.29 -25.34 7.68
N LEU A 11 0.55 -26.34 7.42
CA LEU A 11 1.97 -26.13 7.10
C LEU A 11 2.17 -25.38 5.78
N LEU A 12 1.37 -25.67 4.74
CA LEU A 12 1.38 -24.91 3.48
C LEU A 12 0.97 -23.45 3.72
N ARG A 13 -0.10 -23.19 4.48
CA ARG A 13 -0.52 -21.81 4.79
C ARG A 13 0.52 -21.05 5.62
N VAL A 14 1.23 -21.70 6.54
CA VAL A 14 2.40 -21.12 7.23
C VAL A 14 3.50 -20.80 6.23
N PHE A 15 3.86 -21.73 5.35
CA PHE A 15 4.90 -21.50 4.35
C PHE A 15 4.57 -20.35 3.40
N GLU A 16 3.37 -20.33 2.82
CA GLU A 16 2.92 -19.33 1.85
C GLU A 16 2.74 -17.93 2.46
N SER A 17 2.12 -17.84 3.65
CA SER A 17 1.73 -16.55 4.24
C SER A 17 2.72 -15.99 5.27
N LEU A 18 3.64 -16.81 5.79
CA LEU A 18 4.65 -16.40 6.76
C LEU A 18 6.07 -16.68 6.25
N GLY A 19 6.33 -17.87 5.72
CA GLY A 19 7.64 -18.28 5.24
C GLY A 19 8.14 -17.45 4.06
N VAL A 20 7.37 -17.40 2.96
CA VAL A 20 7.74 -16.70 1.73
C VAL A 20 7.94 -15.19 1.95
N PRO A 21 7.06 -14.44 2.65
CA PRO A 21 7.29 -13.02 2.93
C PRO A 21 8.53 -12.76 3.80
N LEU A 22 8.80 -13.61 4.80
CA LEU A 22 9.99 -13.47 5.66
C LEU A 22 11.30 -13.77 4.91
N ILE A 23 11.31 -14.76 4.00
CA ILE A 23 12.47 -15.05 3.14
C ILE A 23 12.68 -13.90 2.16
N GLY A 24 11.63 -13.45 1.47
CA GLY A 24 11.71 -12.32 0.53
C GLY A 24 12.23 -11.02 1.19
N ALA A 25 11.87 -10.76 2.45
CA ALA A 25 12.40 -9.63 3.21
C ALA A 25 13.88 -9.78 3.61
N VAL A 26 14.37 -11.00 3.80
CA VAL A 26 15.81 -11.27 3.96
C VAL A 26 16.53 -11.03 2.64
N ASP A 27 16.07 -11.66 1.55
CA ASP A 27 16.69 -11.56 0.23
C ASP A 27 16.70 -10.11 -0.32
N GLU A 28 15.61 -9.35 -0.12
CA GLU A 28 15.52 -7.95 -0.52
C GLU A 28 16.56 -7.10 0.24
N LEU A 29 16.63 -7.19 1.57
CA LEU A 29 17.59 -6.40 2.35
C LEU A 29 19.05 -6.71 1.97
N LEU A 30 19.35 -7.96 1.60
CA LEU A 30 20.68 -8.36 1.14
C LEU A 30 20.99 -7.78 -0.24
N ALA A 31 20.02 -7.75 -1.15
CA ALA A 31 20.16 -7.07 -2.44
C ALA A 31 20.45 -5.56 -2.28
N TRP A 32 19.85 -4.89 -1.29
CA TRP A 32 20.17 -3.50 -0.92
C TRP A 32 21.59 -3.34 -0.30
N GLN A 33 22.14 -4.38 0.34
CA GLN A 33 23.50 -4.38 0.92
C GLN A 33 24.60 -4.68 -0.12
N GLY A 34 24.24 -5.23 -1.29
CA GLY A 34 25.10 -5.36 -2.47
C GLY A 34 26.06 -6.56 -2.44
N PRO A 35 26.81 -6.81 -3.53
CA PRO A 35 27.56 -8.06 -3.75
C PRO A 35 28.81 -8.25 -2.86
N ALA A 36 29.07 -7.34 -1.91
CA ALA A 36 30.04 -7.53 -0.84
C ALA A 36 29.41 -8.09 0.45
N ALA A 37 28.08 -8.25 0.46
CA ALA A 37 27.27 -8.66 1.60
C ALA A 37 26.40 -9.89 1.30
N ASP A 38 26.78 -10.72 0.31
CA ASP A 38 26.28 -12.09 0.18
C ASP A 38 26.53 -12.81 1.53
N PRO A 39 25.49 -13.11 2.32
CA PRO A 39 25.69 -13.69 3.64
C PRO A 39 26.00 -15.17 3.48
N SER A 40 26.65 -15.75 4.49
CA SER A 40 26.61 -17.21 4.58
C SER A 40 25.14 -17.68 4.65
N PRO A 41 24.77 -18.82 4.04
CA PRO A 41 23.40 -19.35 4.15
C PRO A 41 23.01 -19.64 5.61
N GLU A 42 23.99 -19.86 6.47
CA GLU A 42 23.81 -19.96 7.93
C GLU A 42 23.37 -18.63 8.56
N GLU A 43 23.87 -17.48 8.08
CA GLU A 43 23.46 -16.16 8.56
C GLU A 43 22.11 -15.73 7.99
N ALA A 44 21.83 -16.01 6.72
CA ALA A 44 20.48 -15.86 6.16
C ALA A 44 19.45 -16.68 6.97
N ALA A 45 19.78 -17.93 7.30
CA ALA A 45 18.94 -18.78 8.16
C ALA A 45 18.78 -18.22 9.59
N LYS A 46 19.82 -17.63 10.19
CA LYS A 46 19.73 -16.96 11.50
C LYS A 46 18.82 -15.72 11.45
N ARG A 47 18.95 -14.88 10.42
CA ARG A 47 18.10 -13.70 10.19
C ARG A 47 16.63 -14.12 10.00
N PHE A 48 16.36 -15.12 9.16
CA PHE A 48 15.03 -15.71 8.98
C PHE A 48 14.46 -16.28 10.29
N ALA A 49 15.23 -17.08 11.04
CA ALA A 49 14.78 -17.69 12.29
C ALA A 49 14.47 -16.63 13.38
N ALA A 50 15.22 -15.53 13.43
CA ALA A 50 14.95 -14.41 14.31
C ALA A 50 13.64 -13.70 13.95
N LEU A 51 13.41 -13.40 12.66
CA LEU A 51 12.16 -12.79 12.18
C LEU A 51 10.94 -13.70 12.41
N LEU A 52 11.09 -15.00 12.16
CA LEU A 52 10.06 -16.01 12.42
C LEU A 52 9.71 -16.08 13.92
N SER A 53 10.71 -16.01 14.80
CA SER A 53 10.51 -16.00 16.25
C SER A 53 9.79 -14.72 16.72
N ALA A 54 10.16 -13.57 16.16
CA ALA A 54 9.47 -12.30 16.43
C ALA A 54 8.00 -12.34 15.97
N ALA A 55 7.76 -12.82 14.75
CA ALA A 55 6.41 -12.95 14.17
C ALA A 55 5.49 -13.85 15.02
N ILE A 56 5.99 -15.02 15.47
CA ILE A 56 5.22 -15.94 16.32
C ILE A 56 5.01 -15.36 17.73
N SER A 57 6.01 -14.67 18.30
CA SER A 57 5.88 -14.02 19.61
C SER A 57 4.82 -12.91 19.60
N THR A 58 4.96 -11.94 18.69
CA THR A 58 4.02 -10.83 18.55
C THR A 58 2.64 -11.33 18.09
N GLY A 59 2.59 -12.29 17.17
CA GLY A 59 1.35 -12.96 16.76
C GLY A 59 0.61 -13.63 17.92
N THR A 60 1.34 -14.29 18.82
CA THR A 60 0.76 -14.89 20.04
C THR A 60 0.22 -13.82 20.98
N GLN A 61 0.98 -12.74 21.25
CA GLN A 61 0.56 -11.64 22.12
C GLN A 61 -0.70 -10.93 21.60
N LEU A 62 -0.79 -10.69 20.29
CA LEU A 62 -1.94 -10.06 19.66
C LEU A 62 -3.14 -11.02 19.57
N SER A 63 -2.93 -12.31 19.33
CA SER A 63 -4.01 -13.30 19.28
C SER A 63 -4.79 -13.44 20.60
N ALA A 64 -4.16 -13.12 21.75
CA ALA A 64 -4.85 -13.09 23.04
C ALA A 64 -5.93 -12.00 23.11
N ARG A 65 -5.83 -10.93 22.29
CA ARG A 65 -6.80 -9.82 22.23
C ARG A 65 -8.08 -10.19 21.49
N LEU A 66 -8.06 -11.25 20.67
CA LEU A 66 -9.24 -11.82 20.02
C LEU A 66 -10.12 -12.64 20.98
N ALA A 67 -9.68 -12.88 22.23
CA ALA A 67 -10.42 -13.61 23.27
C ALA A 67 -11.09 -14.93 22.80
N PRO A 68 -10.35 -15.85 22.12
CA PRO A 68 -10.91 -17.07 21.52
C PRO A 68 -11.61 -17.97 22.53
N GLY A 69 -12.81 -18.46 22.18
CA GLY A 69 -13.65 -19.27 23.06
C GLY A 69 -13.24 -20.74 23.15
N THR A 70 -12.52 -21.26 22.15
CA THR A 70 -12.03 -22.65 22.11
C THR A 70 -10.55 -22.75 21.74
N GLN A 71 -9.94 -23.90 21.99
CA GLN A 71 -8.54 -24.16 21.62
C GLN A 71 -8.32 -24.19 20.10
N GLU A 72 -9.26 -24.72 19.30
CA GLU A 72 -9.14 -24.74 17.82
C GLU A 72 -9.23 -23.31 17.25
N GLU A 73 -10.10 -22.45 17.82
CA GLU A 73 -10.10 -21.00 17.55
C GLU A 73 -8.79 -20.33 17.98
N ALA A 74 -8.27 -20.66 19.17
CA ALA A 74 -7.06 -20.04 19.68
C ALA A 74 -5.81 -20.41 18.85
N GLU A 75 -5.80 -21.58 18.21
CA GLU A 75 -4.75 -21.99 17.26
C GLU A 75 -4.95 -21.30 15.89
N ALA A 76 -6.18 -21.22 15.38
CA ALA A 76 -6.49 -20.51 14.13
C ALA A 76 -6.20 -18.99 14.24
N ALA A 77 -6.58 -18.35 15.35
CA ALA A 77 -6.30 -16.96 15.64
C ALA A 77 -4.79 -16.71 15.77
N ARG A 78 -4.05 -17.58 16.49
CA ARG A 78 -2.57 -17.52 16.56
C ARG A 78 -1.95 -17.57 15.17
N LEU A 79 -2.42 -18.45 14.28
CA LEU A 79 -1.92 -18.52 12.90
C LEU A 79 -2.20 -17.23 12.11
N ARG A 80 -3.47 -16.81 11.98
CA ARG A 80 -3.85 -15.61 11.20
C ARG A 80 -3.13 -14.34 11.69
N VAL A 81 -3.01 -14.18 13.02
CA VAL A 81 -2.38 -12.99 13.60
C VAL A 81 -0.84 -13.06 13.56
N SER A 82 -0.23 -14.26 13.60
CA SER A 82 1.20 -14.42 13.32
C SER A 82 1.53 -14.09 11.86
N THR A 83 0.67 -14.46 10.90
CA THR A 83 0.77 -14.06 9.49
C THR A 83 0.75 -12.54 9.33
N LEU A 84 -0.22 -11.85 9.95
CA LEU A 84 -0.30 -10.38 9.96
C LEU A 84 0.96 -9.74 10.56
N ALA A 85 1.37 -10.20 11.75
CA ALA A 85 2.56 -9.69 12.44
C ALA A 85 3.85 -9.95 11.65
N GLY A 86 4.01 -11.15 11.09
CA GLY A 86 5.19 -11.54 10.31
C GLY A 86 5.34 -10.75 9.02
N ALA A 87 4.25 -10.47 8.31
CA ALA A 87 4.30 -9.64 7.11
C ALA A 87 4.53 -8.15 7.42
N ALA A 88 4.05 -7.63 8.56
CA ALA A 88 4.41 -6.30 9.04
C ALA A 88 5.89 -6.21 9.50
N ILE A 89 6.40 -7.27 10.14
CA ILE A 89 7.80 -7.39 10.58
C ILE A 89 8.75 -7.53 9.38
N ALA A 90 8.38 -8.30 8.36
CA ALA A 90 9.08 -8.40 7.07
C ALA A 90 9.26 -7.00 6.45
N GLN A 91 8.17 -6.25 6.34
CA GLN A 91 8.15 -4.91 5.77
C GLN A 91 8.99 -3.92 6.59
N HIS A 92 8.93 -4.00 7.92
CA HIS A 92 9.78 -3.19 8.80
C HIS A 92 11.26 -3.51 8.63
N TYR A 93 11.62 -4.78 8.58
CA TYR A 93 13.01 -5.24 8.46
C TYR A 93 13.66 -4.81 7.14
N VAL A 94 12.92 -4.86 6.01
CA VAL A 94 13.37 -4.30 4.72
C VAL A 94 13.62 -2.79 4.83
N LEU A 95 12.72 -2.05 5.47
CA LEU A 95 12.77 -0.59 5.53
C LEU A 95 13.78 -0.02 6.53
N SER A 96 14.02 -0.70 7.65
CA SER A 96 14.92 -0.25 8.71
C SER A 96 16.31 -0.91 8.66
N GLY A 97 16.42 -2.06 7.97
CA GLY A 97 17.59 -2.94 8.05
C GLY A 97 17.77 -3.60 9.43
N ALA A 98 16.77 -3.52 10.31
CA ALA A 98 16.86 -3.89 11.72
C ALA A 98 15.69 -4.78 12.18
N MET A 99 15.92 -5.51 13.27
CA MET A 99 14.86 -6.27 13.94
C MET A 99 13.85 -5.34 14.62
N PRO A 100 12.55 -5.70 14.66
CA PRO A 100 11.50 -4.90 15.31
C PRO A 100 11.79 -4.67 16.79
N ASP A 101 11.68 -3.42 17.24
CA ASP A 101 11.92 -2.98 18.61
C ASP A 101 10.62 -2.84 19.42
N ASP A 102 10.75 -2.44 20.70
CA ASP A 102 9.59 -2.22 21.57
C ASP A 102 8.70 -1.04 21.09
N ALA A 103 9.23 -0.05 20.37
CA ALA A 103 8.41 1.00 19.77
C ALA A 103 7.57 0.45 18.61
N PHE A 104 8.17 -0.31 17.69
CA PHE A 104 7.46 -0.98 16.60
C PHE A 104 6.39 -1.94 17.11
N ASN A 105 6.72 -2.80 18.09
CA ASN A 105 5.75 -3.76 18.64
C ASN A 105 4.56 -3.07 19.31
N ARG A 106 4.75 -1.92 19.97
CA ARG A 106 3.65 -1.09 20.50
C ARG A 106 2.81 -0.45 19.39
N ARG A 107 3.46 0.11 18.36
CA ARG A 107 2.78 0.71 17.19
C ARG A 107 1.93 -0.32 16.44
N LEU A 108 2.46 -1.52 16.23
CA LEU A 108 1.75 -2.67 15.64
C LEU A 108 0.54 -3.09 16.51
N ALA A 109 0.69 -3.09 17.83
CA ALA A 109 -0.41 -3.42 18.73
C ALA A 109 -1.53 -2.36 18.73
N GLN A 110 -1.20 -1.07 18.68
CA GLN A 110 -2.17 0.02 18.54
C GLN A 110 -2.91 -0.03 17.18
N ALA A 111 -2.19 -0.35 16.10
CA ALA A 111 -2.77 -0.56 14.79
C ALA A 111 -3.73 -1.77 14.76
N PHE A 112 -3.35 -2.87 15.43
CA PHE A 112 -4.18 -4.06 15.58
C PHE A 112 -5.46 -3.78 16.38
N ASP A 113 -5.38 -3.04 17.49
CA ASP A 113 -6.56 -2.62 18.28
C ASP A 113 -7.52 -1.75 17.46
N GLY A 114 -7.00 -0.85 16.61
CA GLY A 114 -7.80 -0.09 15.66
C GLY A 114 -8.56 -0.98 14.67
N CYS A 115 -7.94 -2.07 14.20
CA CYS A 115 -8.59 -3.03 13.31
C CYS A 115 -9.55 -4.00 14.01
N LEU A 116 -9.37 -4.30 15.29
CA LEU A 116 -10.40 -5.00 16.09
C LEU A 116 -11.67 -4.13 16.18
N ALA A 117 -11.54 -2.86 16.56
CA ALA A 117 -12.67 -1.94 16.64
C ALA A 117 -13.41 -1.76 15.31
N LEU A 118 -12.71 -1.85 14.17
CA LEU A 118 -13.33 -1.87 12.84
C LEU A 118 -14.03 -3.20 12.53
N ALA A 119 -13.41 -4.35 12.86
CA ALA A 119 -14.00 -5.67 12.65
C ALA A 119 -15.27 -5.89 13.49
N ASP A 120 -15.35 -5.28 14.68
CA ASP A 120 -16.52 -5.23 15.57
C ASP A 120 -17.61 -4.26 15.10
N SER A 121 -17.32 -3.32 14.19
CA SER A 121 -18.30 -2.34 13.70
C SER A 121 -19.25 -2.87 12.62
N PHE A 122 -18.95 -4.04 12.05
CA PHE A 122 -19.81 -4.70 11.07
C PHE A 122 -21.02 -5.37 11.75
N PRO A 123 -22.20 -5.41 11.10
CA PRO A 123 -23.37 -6.05 11.66
C PRO A 123 -23.15 -7.56 11.88
N PRO A 124 -23.67 -8.14 12.98
CA PRO A 124 -23.72 -9.59 13.13
C PRO A 124 -24.72 -10.18 12.13
N LEU A 125 -24.27 -11.14 11.33
CA LEU A 125 -25.10 -11.80 10.31
C LEU A 125 -25.99 -12.88 10.95
N PRO A 126 -27.28 -12.99 10.56
CA PRO A 126 -28.30 -13.67 11.37
C PRO A 126 -28.13 -15.18 11.51
N ASP A 127 -27.42 -15.84 10.59
CA ASP A 127 -27.26 -17.31 10.54
C ASP A 127 -25.79 -17.78 10.60
N GLU A 128 -24.87 -16.95 11.14
CA GLU A 128 -23.47 -17.37 11.29
C GLU A 128 -23.30 -18.47 12.35
N THR A 129 -23.15 -19.70 11.86
CA THR A 129 -22.79 -20.90 12.64
C THR A 129 -21.28 -21.03 12.89
N GLY A 130 -20.49 -20.03 12.52
CA GLY A 130 -19.08 -19.91 12.89
C GLY A 130 -18.89 -19.27 14.27
N SER A 131 -17.74 -19.49 14.91
CA SER A 131 -17.35 -18.64 16.04
C SER A 131 -17.11 -17.23 15.56
N THR A 132 -17.70 -16.23 16.25
CA THR A 132 -17.50 -14.81 15.98
C THR A 132 -16.01 -14.44 15.94
N THR A 133 -15.18 -15.09 16.75
CA THR A 133 -13.72 -14.95 16.75
C THR A 133 -13.09 -15.20 15.38
N ASP A 134 -13.54 -16.22 14.62
CA ASP A 134 -12.95 -16.51 13.32
C ASP A 134 -13.36 -15.49 12.25
N MET A 135 -14.56 -14.90 12.36
CA MET A 135 -15.01 -13.82 11.47
C MET A 135 -14.33 -12.49 11.79
N VAL A 136 -14.16 -12.12 13.07
CA VAL A 136 -13.32 -10.98 13.46
C VAL A 136 -11.88 -11.19 12.98
N ALA A 137 -11.30 -12.37 13.18
CA ALA A 137 -9.95 -12.68 12.71
C ALA A 137 -9.83 -12.67 11.17
N ARG A 138 -10.89 -13.03 10.41
CA ARG A 138 -10.95 -12.88 8.94
C ARG A 138 -11.04 -11.43 8.49
N ARG A 139 -11.86 -10.60 9.16
CA ARG A 139 -11.97 -9.15 8.88
C ARG A 139 -10.63 -8.45 9.15
N VAL A 140 -9.93 -8.83 10.22
CA VAL A 140 -8.57 -8.37 10.52
C VAL A 140 -7.53 -8.90 9.50
N GLU A 141 -7.63 -10.16 9.07
CA GLU A 141 -6.77 -10.70 7.99
C GLU A 141 -6.97 -9.94 6.67
N ALA A 142 -8.21 -9.57 6.34
CA ALA A 142 -8.54 -8.68 5.23
C ALA A 142 -8.01 -7.25 5.42
N LEU A 143 -8.00 -6.74 6.66
CA LEU A 143 -7.35 -5.50 7.12
C LEU A 143 -5.85 -5.41 6.72
N THR A 144 -5.12 -6.52 6.84
CA THR A 144 -3.64 -6.62 6.79
C THR A 144 -2.93 -5.71 5.77
N PRO A 145 -3.30 -5.68 4.47
CA PRO A 145 -2.57 -4.89 3.47
C PRO A 145 -2.66 -3.37 3.73
N PHE A 146 -3.82 -2.91 4.21
CA PHE A 146 -4.02 -1.50 4.56
C PHE A 146 -3.24 -1.12 5.83
N ILE A 147 -3.22 -2.00 6.84
CA ILE A 147 -2.41 -1.81 8.06
C ILE A 147 -0.93 -1.63 7.69
N GLN A 148 -0.40 -2.48 6.81
CA GLN A 148 0.98 -2.42 6.33
C GLN A 148 1.28 -1.11 5.61
N ALA A 149 0.37 -0.63 4.76
CA ALA A 149 0.54 0.68 4.13
C ALA A 149 0.53 1.84 5.15
N VAL A 150 -0.34 1.81 6.16
CA VAL A 150 -0.35 2.84 7.23
C VAL A 150 0.94 2.78 8.06
N MET A 151 1.39 1.59 8.46
CA MET A 151 2.60 1.43 9.26
C MET A 151 3.87 1.82 8.49
N ARG A 152 3.93 1.53 7.18
CA ARG A 152 5.07 1.87 6.31
C ARG A 152 5.29 3.38 6.15
N PHE A 153 4.23 4.19 6.21
CA PHE A 153 4.29 5.60 5.80
C PHE A 153 3.89 6.59 6.91
N PRO A 154 4.66 7.67 7.16
CA PRO A 154 4.34 8.64 8.19
C PRO A 154 3.28 9.65 7.71
N PHE A 155 2.02 9.44 8.10
CA PHE A 155 0.87 10.28 7.75
C PHE A 155 0.78 11.62 8.51
N GLY A 156 1.70 11.91 9.44
CA GLY A 156 1.61 13.06 10.34
C GLY A 156 0.50 12.96 11.41
N GLN A 157 -0.19 11.82 11.48
CA GLN A 157 -1.19 11.46 12.50
C GLN A 157 -0.84 10.06 13.06
N GLU A 158 -1.41 9.67 14.20
CA GLU A 158 -1.22 8.33 14.78
C GLU A 158 -1.83 7.25 13.89
N ASP A 159 -1.12 6.13 13.68
CA ASP A 159 -1.57 4.98 12.88
C ASP A 159 -3.00 4.55 13.21
N SER A 160 -3.34 4.44 14.49
CA SER A 160 -4.67 4.03 14.97
C SER A 160 -5.78 4.96 14.48
N LEU A 161 -5.51 6.26 14.39
CA LEU A 161 -6.45 7.29 13.97
C LEU A 161 -6.57 7.38 12.44
N VAL A 162 -5.49 7.11 11.71
CA VAL A 162 -5.50 6.93 10.24
C VAL A 162 -6.27 5.67 9.87
N ILE A 163 -5.95 4.54 10.52
CA ILE A 163 -6.63 3.26 10.37
C ILE A 163 -8.12 3.43 10.65
N ARG A 164 -8.50 4.11 11.74
CA ARG A 164 -9.91 4.34 12.05
C ARG A 164 -10.60 5.20 10.99
N LYS A 165 -10.11 6.42 10.69
CA LYS A 165 -10.76 7.34 9.73
C LYS A 165 -10.95 6.76 8.33
N LEU A 166 -9.94 6.09 7.79
CA LEU A 166 -10.00 5.49 6.44
C LEU A 166 -10.65 4.11 6.47
N GLY A 167 -10.51 3.37 7.58
CA GLY A 167 -11.12 2.07 7.78
C GLY A 167 -12.63 2.15 7.96
N GLU A 168 -13.14 3.12 8.72
CA GLU A 168 -14.58 3.39 8.88
C GLU A 168 -15.23 3.55 7.49
N ALA A 169 -14.69 4.45 6.66
CA ALA A 169 -15.16 4.67 5.30
C ALA A 169 -15.01 3.43 4.40
N LEU A 170 -13.92 2.66 4.52
CA LEU A 170 -13.73 1.40 3.78
C LEU A 170 -14.74 0.32 4.19
N CYS A 171 -15.10 0.24 5.47
CA CYS A 171 -16.07 -0.75 5.99
C CYS A 171 -17.49 -0.39 5.52
N GLU A 172 -17.91 0.87 5.66
CA GLU A 172 -19.15 1.37 5.07
C GLU A 172 -19.23 1.09 3.56
N ARG A 173 -18.11 1.32 2.84
CA ARG A 173 -18.03 1.07 1.41
C ARG A 173 -18.13 -0.42 1.05
N ALA A 174 -17.54 -1.31 1.85
CA ALA A 174 -17.61 -2.76 1.66
C ALA A 174 -19.04 -3.28 1.88
N VAL A 175 -19.74 -2.82 2.92
CA VAL A 175 -21.15 -3.15 3.18
C VAL A 175 -22.04 -2.68 2.03
N HIS A 176 -21.93 -1.41 1.61
CA HIS A 176 -22.70 -0.89 0.48
C HIS A 176 -22.44 -1.62 -0.86
N LEU A 177 -21.25 -2.19 -1.06
CA LEU A 177 -20.96 -3.05 -2.21
C LEU A 177 -21.58 -4.44 -2.05
N ALA A 178 -21.50 -5.06 -0.87
CA ALA A 178 -22.13 -6.34 -0.57
C ALA A 178 -23.67 -6.29 -0.76
N ASP A 179 -24.31 -5.20 -0.34
CA ASP A 179 -25.74 -4.94 -0.55
C ASP A 179 -26.08 -4.82 -2.04
N ALA A 180 -25.34 -3.97 -2.78
CA ALA A 180 -25.57 -3.72 -4.20
C ALA A 180 -25.41 -4.99 -5.06
N PHE A 181 -24.39 -5.81 -4.78
CA PHE A 181 -24.18 -7.10 -5.44
C PHE A 181 -25.13 -8.22 -4.96
N SER A 182 -25.88 -7.98 -3.87
CA SER A 182 -26.95 -8.89 -3.40
C SER A 182 -28.34 -8.52 -3.94
N SER A 183 -28.39 -7.71 -5.02
CA SER A 183 -29.60 -7.35 -5.77
C SER A 183 -30.73 -6.69 -4.95
N GLY A 184 -30.41 -6.15 -3.77
CA GLY A 184 -31.40 -5.62 -2.82
C GLY A 184 -32.33 -6.68 -2.20
N GLN A 185 -32.15 -7.96 -2.54
CA GLN A 185 -32.97 -9.06 -2.09
C GLN A 185 -32.28 -9.74 -0.90
N HIS A 186 -32.33 -9.06 0.23
CA HIS A 186 -31.92 -9.57 1.54
C HIS A 186 -32.97 -10.59 2.02
N ASP A 187 -32.99 -11.75 1.35
CA ASP A 187 -33.90 -12.85 1.64
C ASP A 187 -33.48 -13.50 2.97
N PRO A 188 -34.32 -13.44 4.03
CA PRO A 188 -33.99 -14.00 5.34
C PRO A 188 -34.02 -15.55 5.37
N ALA A 189 -34.19 -16.21 4.22
CA ALA A 189 -33.97 -17.63 4.02
C ALA A 189 -32.86 -17.94 2.98
N GLY A 190 -32.12 -16.92 2.52
CA GLY A 190 -30.98 -17.09 1.62
C GLY A 190 -29.67 -17.40 2.35
N ASP A 191 -28.64 -17.84 1.61
CA ASP A 191 -27.31 -18.12 2.14
C ASP A 191 -26.65 -16.86 2.74
N SER A 192 -26.82 -16.65 4.06
CA SER A 192 -26.14 -15.60 4.85
C SER A 192 -24.61 -15.68 4.70
N THR A 193 -24.09 -16.90 4.53
CA THR A 193 -22.70 -17.23 4.19
C THR A 193 -22.22 -16.52 2.91
N LEU A 194 -23.03 -16.47 1.85
CA LEU A 194 -22.66 -15.78 0.60
C LEU A 194 -22.63 -14.26 0.77
N TYR A 195 -23.36 -13.68 1.74
CA TYR A 195 -23.21 -12.26 2.08
C TYR A 195 -21.90 -12.03 2.83
N ALA A 196 -21.58 -12.85 3.84
CA ALA A 196 -20.32 -12.79 4.59
C ALA A 196 -19.09 -12.91 3.66
N GLU A 197 -19.13 -13.83 2.69
CA GLU A 197 -18.07 -14.00 1.69
C GLU A 197 -17.95 -12.80 0.74
N ARG A 198 -19.05 -12.14 0.38
CA ARG A 198 -19.04 -10.91 -0.45
C ARG A 198 -18.49 -9.72 0.33
N GLU A 199 -18.95 -9.49 1.55
CA GLU A 199 -18.43 -8.46 2.45
C GLU A 199 -16.91 -8.60 2.62
N LEU A 200 -16.46 -9.80 2.99
CA LEU A 200 -15.04 -10.14 3.16
C LEU A 200 -14.25 -9.96 1.86
N ALA A 201 -14.79 -10.35 0.71
CA ALA A 201 -14.14 -10.15 -0.59
C ALA A 201 -14.01 -8.67 -0.97
N PHE A 202 -15.04 -7.85 -0.73
CA PHE A 202 -14.96 -6.40 -0.94
C PHE A 202 -14.01 -5.72 0.06
N LEU A 203 -13.98 -6.17 1.31
CA LEU A 203 -13.06 -5.69 2.33
C LEU A 203 -11.60 -6.02 1.98
N ALA A 204 -11.32 -7.26 1.58
CA ALA A 204 -9.98 -7.74 1.22
C ALA A 204 -9.49 -7.28 -0.16
N GLY A 205 -10.41 -6.90 -1.07
CA GLY A 205 -10.09 -6.23 -2.31
C GLY A 205 -9.86 -4.73 -2.11
N GLY A 206 -10.75 -4.08 -1.37
CA GLY A 206 -10.70 -2.66 -1.07
C GLY A 206 -9.52 -2.28 -0.18
N SER A 207 -9.13 -3.11 0.80
CA SER A 207 -7.93 -2.88 1.62
C SER A 207 -6.64 -2.90 0.80
N LYS A 208 -6.53 -3.80 -0.20
CA LYS A 208 -5.41 -3.84 -1.14
C LYS A 208 -5.39 -2.63 -2.06
N LEU A 209 -6.55 -2.20 -2.54
CA LEU A 209 -6.67 -1.01 -3.38
C LEU A 209 -6.32 0.28 -2.61
N LEU A 210 -6.80 0.38 -1.36
CA LEU A 210 -6.50 1.50 -0.46
C LEU A 210 -5.01 1.50 -0.05
N ALA A 211 -4.44 0.33 0.25
CA ALA A 211 -3.00 0.17 0.46
C ALA A 211 -2.19 0.67 -0.75
N ARG A 212 -2.61 0.31 -1.96
CA ARG A 212 -1.97 0.78 -3.20
C ARG A 212 -2.17 2.29 -3.44
N ALA A 213 -3.31 2.85 -3.05
CA ALA A 213 -3.55 4.30 -3.11
C ALA A 213 -2.61 5.06 -2.16
N CYS A 214 -2.41 4.55 -0.93
CA CYS A 214 -1.41 5.05 0.01
C CYS A 214 0.01 4.99 -0.57
N GLU A 215 0.44 3.83 -1.07
CA GLU A 215 1.77 3.67 -1.70
C GLU A 215 2.01 4.70 -2.80
N VAL A 216 1.10 4.83 -3.77
CA VAL A 216 1.36 5.66 -4.96
C VAL A 216 1.22 7.16 -4.67
N GLU A 217 0.56 7.62 -3.58
CA GLU A 217 0.68 9.02 -3.12
C GLU A 217 1.96 9.25 -2.32
N MET A 218 2.43 8.26 -1.56
CA MET A 218 3.68 8.37 -0.81
C MET A 218 4.92 8.33 -1.71
N ASP A 219 4.95 7.47 -2.74
CA ASP A 219 5.96 7.48 -3.81
C ASP A 219 5.98 8.86 -4.52
N ARG A 220 4.79 9.41 -4.82
CA ARG A 220 4.63 10.75 -5.41
C ARG A 220 5.16 11.85 -4.49
N MET A 221 4.91 11.78 -3.19
CA MET A 221 5.48 12.71 -2.20
C MET A 221 7.00 12.60 -2.13
N GLN A 222 7.56 11.38 -2.12
CA GLN A 222 9.01 11.18 -2.13
C GLN A 222 9.65 11.75 -3.40
N HIS A 223 9.07 11.51 -4.57
CA HIS A 223 9.52 12.14 -5.83
C HIS A 223 9.38 13.67 -5.82
N ALA A 224 8.30 14.22 -5.26
CA ALA A 224 8.12 15.67 -5.17
C ALA A 224 9.15 16.34 -4.23
N MET A 225 9.49 15.70 -3.11
CA MET A 225 10.56 16.16 -2.21
C MET A 225 11.95 16.01 -2.84
N ALA A 226 12.25 14.87 -3.45
CA ALA A 226 13.54 14.62 -4.12
C ALA A 226 13.81 15.59 -5.28
N ASN A 227 12.77 15.99 -6.01
CA ASN A 227 12.84 16.98 -7.09
C ASN A 227 12.75 18.44 -6.61
N GLY A 228 12.70 18.69 -5.29
CA GLY A 228 12.60 20.04 -4.72
C GLY A 228 11.27 20.77 -4.99
N GLN A 229 10.24 20.05 -5.44
CA GLN A 229 8.92 20.59 -5.80
C GLN A 229 7.99 20.75 -4.59
N ALA A 230 8.29 20.08 -3.47
CA ALA A 230 7.61 20.23 -2.20
C ALA A 230 8.61 20.50 -1.07
N GLN A 231 8.45 21.64 -0.37
CA GLN A 231 9.24 22.00 0.83
C GLN A 231 8.61 21.56 2.16
N ALA A 232 7.35 21.13 2.13
CA ALA A 232 6.61 20.64 3.27
C ALA A 232 5.73 19.46 2.85
N SER A 233 5.44 18.56 3.80
CA SER A 233 4.38 17.55 3.63
C SER A 233 3.02 18.24 3.42
N PRO A 234 2.11 17.67 2.61
CA PRO A 234 0.73 18.14 2.55
C PRO A 234 0.05 18.00 3.91
N ASP A 235 -1.01 18.77 4.13
CA ASP A 235 -1.85 18.61 5.33
C ASP A 235 -2.43 17.18 5.37
N PRO A 236 -2.47 16.50 6.53
CA PRO A 236 -2.94 15.12 6.61
C PRO A 236 -4.40 14.91 6.15
N GLU A 237 -5.27 15.92 6.24
CA GLU A 237 -6.63 15.83 5.73
C GLU A 237 -6.65 15.88 4.19
N GLU A 238 -5.82 16.73 3.56
CA GLU A 238 -5.61 16.70 2.10
C GLU A 238 -5.00 15.38 1.62
N LEU A 239 -4.05 14.82 2.38
CA LEU A 239 -3.40 13.55 2.03
C LEU A 239 -4.41 12.40 2.06
N ARG A 240 -5.29 12.35 3.08
CA ARG A 240 -6.40 11.38 3.13
C ARG A 240 -7.30 11.52 1.91
N GLU A 241 -7.72 12.74 1.57
CA GLU A 241 -8.67 12.97 0.48
C GLU A 241 -8.11 12.50 -0.89
N ARG A 242 -6.83 12.76 -1.15
CA ARG A 242 -6.14 12.30 -2.38
C ARG A 242 -6.08 10.77 -2.47
N ILE A 243 -5.84 10.10 -1.33
CA ILE A 243 -5.80 8.64 -1.23
C ILE A 243 -7.20 8.05 -1.42
N TRP A 244 -8.23 8.67 -0.82
CA TRP A 244 -9.61 8.23 -0.98
C TRP A 244 -10.13 8.40 -2.42
N GLN A 245 -9.83 9.54 -3.06
CA GLN A 245 -10.15 9.75 -4.47
C GLN A 245 -9.50 8.68 -5.36
N ARG A 246 -8.23 8.34 -5.14
CA ARG A 246 -7.54 7.28 -5.90
C ARG A 246 -8.11 5.88 -5.65
N PHE A 247 -8.58 5.61 -4.44
CA PHE A 247 -9.31 4.39 -4.14
C PHE A 247 -10.63 4.33 -4.94
N GLU A 248 -11.41 5.42 -5.01
CA GLU A 248 -12.62 5.48 -5.84
C GLU A 248 -12.32 5.41 -7.35
N ASP A 249 -11.27 6.11 -7.84
CA ASP A 249 -10.82 6.01 -9.23
C ASP A 249 -10.52 4.54 -9.61
N GLY A 250 -9.85 3.80 -8.71
CA GLY A 250 -9.57 2.38 -8.87
C GLY A 250 -10.81 1.49 -8.80
N MET A 251 -11.77 1.82 -7.93
CA MET A 251 -13.05 1.13 -7.84
C MET A 251 -13.88 1.32 -9.11
N ASP A 252 -13.85 2.50 -9.73
CA ASP A 252 -14.53 2.76 -11.01
C ASP A 252 -13.85 2.06 -12.19
N VAL A 253 -12.52 1.92 -12.19
CA VAL A 253 -11.82 1.03 -13.15
C VAL A 253 -12.26 -0.43 -12.97
N LEU A 254 -12.37 -0.93 -11.73
CA LEU A 254 -12.85 -2.28 -11.47
C LEU A 254 -14.32 -2.46 -11.90
N ARG A 255 -15.20 -1.48 -11.64
CA ARG A 255 -16.60 -1.47 -12.12
C ARG A 255 -16.66 -1.52 -13.66
N ALA A 256 -15.83 -0.73 -14.34
CA ALA A 256 -15.78 -0.72 -15.80
C ALA A 256 -15.32 -2.07 -16.39
N VAL A 257 -14.32 -2.72 -15.77
CA VAL A 257 -13.87 -4.06 -16.16
C VAL A 257 -14.95 -5.13 -15.90
N ILE A 258 -15.64 -5.07 -14.75
CA ILE A 258 -16.77 -5.97 -14.46
C ILE A 258 -17.91 -5.77 -15.47
N GLY A 259 -18.23 -4.53 -15.83
CA GLY A 259 -19.22 -4.21 -16.87
C GLY A 259 -18.85 -4.77 -18.24
N PHE A 260 -17.57 -4.71 -18.62
CA PHE A 260 -17.07 -5.29 -19.87
C PHE A 260 -17.07 -6.84 -19.88
N LEU A 261 -16.84 -7.47 -18.72
CA LEU A 261 -16.82 -8.93 -18.57
C LEU A 261 -18.20 -9.56 -18.36
N SER A 262 -19.22 -8.78 -18.00
CA SER A 262 -20.59 -9.25 -17.80
C SER A 262 -21.30 -9.43 -19.15
N PRO A 263 -21.69 -10.67 -19.55
CA PRO A 263 -22.14 -10.96 -20.93
C PRO A 263 -23.57 -10.46 -21.27
N ASN A 264 -24.16 -9.59 -20.46
CA ASN A 264 -25.55 -9.13 -20.62
C ASN A 264 -25.70 -7.85 -21.46
N ASP A 265 -24.65 -7.04 -21.67
CA ASP A 265 -24.71 -5.82 -22.50
C ASP A 265 -24.27 -6.03 -23.97
N SER A 266 -23.92 -7.26 -24.37
CA SER A 266 -23.52 -7.59 -25.74
C SER A 266 -24.68 -7.71 -26.75
N THR A 267 -25.78 -6.99 -26.55
CA THR A 267 -26.96 -6.96 -27.44
C THR A 267 -27.42 -5.53 -27.82
N GLY A 268 -26.48 -4.75 -28.37
CA GLY A 268 -26.83 -3.72 -29.36
C GLY A 268 -27.21 -2.33 -28.84
N GLY A 269 -26.24 -1.58 -28.32
CA GLY A 269 -26.44 -0.16 -28.01
C GLY A 269 -25.17 0.58 -27.60
N ALA A 270 -24.37 1.04 -28.57
CA ALA A 270 -23.15 1.80 -28.27
C ALA A 270 -23.46 3.21 -27.72
N ARG A 271 -23.74 3.31 -26.41
CA ARG A 271 -23.93 4.57 -25.70
C ARG A 271 -22.62 5.00 -25.05
N ALA A 272 -21.90 5.90 -25.71
CA ALA A 272 -20.72 6.55 -25.15
C ALA A 272 -21.04 7.25 -23.81
N PRO A 273 -20.08 7.33 -22.86
CA PRO A 273 -20.30 8.00 -21.58
C PRO A 273 -20.70 9.46 -21.80
N GLN A 274 -21.78 9.88 -21.14
CA GLN A 274 -22.44 11.16 -21.39
C GLN A 274 -22.04 12.14 -20.27
N PRO A 275 -21.07 13.06 -20.49
CA PRO A 275 -20.62 13.98 -19.45
C PRO A 275 -21.73 14.96 -19.09
N GLN A 276 -22.17 14.94 -17.83
CA GLN A 276 -23.07 15.96 -17.30
C GLN A 276 -22.29 17.21 -16.88
N ASN A 277 -22.94 18.38 -16.99
CA ASN A 277 -22.43 19.69 -16.57
C ASN A 277 -21.13 20.21 -17.24
N ALA A 278 -21.22 20.50 -18.54
CA ALA A 278 -20.45 21.59 -19.15
C ALA A 278 -21.39 22.53 -19.95
N LYS A 279 -21.49 23.80 -19.55
CA LYS A 279 -22.21 24.83 -20.34
C LYS A 279 -21.35 25.26 -21.52
N ALA A 280 -21.52 24.61 -22.67
CA ALA A 280 -20.82 24.99 -23.90
C ALA A 280 -21.36 26.33 -24.47
N PRO A 281 -20.49 27.30 -24.82
CA PRO A 281 -20.90 28.50 -25.54
C PRO A 281 -21.19 28.21 -27.02
N THR A 282 -22.10 28.98 -27.63
CA THR A 282 -22.58 28.75 -29.00
C THR A 282 -21.56 29.12 -30.07
N ALA A 283 -21.02 28.11 -30.76
CA ALA A 283 -20.20 28.31 -31.95
C ALA A 283 -21.07 28.55 -33.21
N LYS A 284 -20.68 29.54 -34.03
CA LYS A 284 -21.13 29.66 -35.43
C LYS A 284 -20.04 29.12 -36.36
N ALA A 285 -20.45 28.39 -37.39
CA ALA A 285 -19.61 27.91 -38.48
C ALA A 285 -20.13 28.47 -39.83
N PRO A 286 -19.46 28.21 -40.97
CA PRO A 286 -18.05 28.55 -41.23
C PRO A 286 -17.89 29.35 -42.55
N ALA A 287 -16.69 29.85 -42.84
CA ALA A 287 -16.35 30.48 -44.13
C ALA A 287 -15.07 29.88 -44.76
N LYS A 288 -15.02 29.87 -46.10
CA LYS A 288 -14.07 29.07 -46.92
C LYS A 288 -12.64 29.61 -46.93
N ALA A 289 -11.68 28.69 -47.08
CA ALA A 289 -10.34 28.97 -47.65
C ALA A 289 -10.41 29.09 -49.20
N PRO A 290 -9.38 29.58 -49.93
CA PRO A 290 -8.11 28.85 -50.11
C PRO A 290 -6.84 29.74 -50.24
N GLY A 291 -5.64 29.13 -50.32
CA GLY A 291 -4.46 29.84 -50.86
C GLY A 291 -3.07 29.39 -50.39
N THR A 292 -2.57 28.23 -50.84
CA THR A 292 -1.15 27.84 -50.66
C THR A 292 -0.36 27.91 -51.97
N LYS A 293 0.83 28.53 -51.99
CA LYS A 293 1.94 28.18 -52.92
C LYS A 293 3.28 28.89 -52.63
N SER A 294 4.37 28.15 -52.91
CA SER A 294 5.75 28.58 -53.28
C SER A 294 6.60 29.49 -52.36
N ALA A 295 7.72 28.92 -51.88
CA ALA A 295 9.05 29.57 -51.77
C ALA A 295 9.79 29.50 -53.15
N PRO A 296 11.07 29.92 -53.41
CA PRO A 296 12.27 29.84 -52.55
C PRO A 296 13.30 31.02 -52.72
N ALA A 297 14.62 30.73 -52.51
CA ALA A 297 15.83 31.58 -52.69
C ALA A 297 16.13 32.58 -51.54
N GLN A 298 17.28 32.52 -50.83
CA GLN A 298 18.69 32.85 -51.19
C GLN A 298 18.95 34.36 -51.37
N ALA A 299 20.08 34.97 -50.95
CA ALA A 299 21.19 34.57 -50.07
C ALA A 299 22.09 35.80 -49.74
N SER A 300 23.12 35.62 -48.88
CA SER A 300 24.19 36.60 -48.52
C SER A 300 23.81 37.72 -47.52
N GLY A 301 24.72 38.23 -46.69
CA GLY A 301 26.07 37.74 -46.37
C GLY A 301 27.07 38.84 -45.95
N LYS A 302 27.92 38.53 -44.94
CA LYS A 302 28.98 39.38 -44.32
C LYS A 302 28.43 40.51 -43.41
N GLN A 303 28.94 40.74 -42.19
CA GLN A 303 30.31 40.90 -41.66
C GLN A 303 30.94 42.27 -42.04
N ALA A 304 31.71 42.93 -41.17
CA ALA A 304 32.41 42.45 -39.96
C ALA A 304 32.60 43.53 -38.84
N ASP A 305 33.04 43.06 -37.66
CA ASP A 305 34.01 43.67 -36.72
C ASP A 305 33.71 45.05 -36.05
N GLU A 306 34.22 45.41 -34.85
CA GLU A 306 35.04 44.77 -33.79
C GLU A 306 34.80 45.56 -32.46
N LYS A 307 35.19 45.23 -31.20
CA LYS A 307 35.91 44.14 -30.48
C LYS A 307 35.07 43.81 -29.21
N GLN A 308 35.05 42.64 -28.56
CA GLN A 308 36.06 41.68 -28.06
C GLN A 308 36.62 42.00 -26.65
N THR A 309 36.13 41.27 -25.63
CA THR A 309 36.78 40.71 -24.40
C THR A 309 35.71 40.45 -23.34
N GLY A 310 35.68 39.35 -22.58
CA GLY A 310 36.40 38.06 -22.69
C GLY A 310 35.70 37.04 -21.79
N GLY A 311 35.48 35.81 -22.26
CA GLY A 311 34.66 34.81 -21.55
C GLY A 311 35.40 34.03 -20.45
N ILE A 312 34.67 33.60 -19.42
CA ILE A 312 35.13 32.69 -18.37
C ILE A 312 34.57 31.28 -18.64
N PRO A 313 35.42 30.24 -18.81
CA PRO A 313 34.97 28.85 -18.79
C PRO A 313 35.62 28.04 -17.65
N GLY A 314 34.83 27.75 -16.61
CA GLY A 314 34.88 26.54 -15.78
C GLY A 314 36.12 26.20 -14.91
N ASN A 315 35.90 26.07 -13.59
CA ASN A 315 36.24 24.84 -12.86
C ASN A 315 35.46 24.75 -11.52
N PRO A 316 34.68 23.69 -11.22
CA PRO A 316 33.79 23.65 -10.04
C PRO A 316 34.38 22.95 -8.79
N MET A 317 35.70 22.75 -8.70
CA MET A 317 36.34 21.84 -7.71
C MET A 317 37.01 22.52 -6.48
N SER A 318 36.75 23.79 -6.21
CA SER A 318 37.58 24.60 -5.29
C SER A 318 37.10 24.69 -3.82
N PHE A 319 36.13 23.88 -3.38
CA PHE A 319 35.46 24.07 -2.07
C PHE A 319 35.88 23.14 -0.92
N PHE A 320 36.72 22.13 -1.15
CA PHE A 320 37.12 21.18 -0.09
C PHE A 320 38.62 20.85 -0.07
N VAL A 321 39.41 21.72 0.57
CA VAL A 321 40.63 21.30 1.28
C VAL A 321 40.53 21.81 2.71
N LYS A 322 40.54 20.89 3.67
CA LYS A 322 40.30 21.17 5.09
C LYS A 322 41.62 21.57 5.76
N LYS A 323 41.61 22.64 6.56
CA LYS A 323 42.77 23.09 7.32
C LYS A 323 42.90 22.28 8.61
N GLU A 324 43.88 21.38 8.65
CA GLU A 324 44.29 20.69 9.89
C GLU A 324 45.52 21.38 10.49
N THR A 325 45.55 21.51 11.82
CA THR A 325 46.70 22.04 12.56
C THR A 325 46.86 21.35 13.91
N SER A 326 48.08 20.82 14.12
CA SER A 326 48.79 20.65 15.40
C SER A 326 48.22 19.74 16.49
N SER A 327 48.45 18.44 16.32
CA SER A 327 49.04 17.52 17.33
C SER A 327 49.67 16.37 16.53
N ASP A 328 50.87 15.84 16.79
CA ASP A 328 51.73 15.86 17.98
C ASP A 328 53.20 15.66 17.55
N THR A 329 54.18 16.10 18.36
CA THR A 329 55.55 15.54 18.46
C THR A 329 56.36 16.29 19.53
N GLY A 330 56.67 15.59 20.63
CA GLY A 330 57.82 15.93 21.47
C GLY A 330 59.01 15.02 21.13
N GLU A 331 60.22 15.56 21.11
CA GLU A 331 61.47 14.78 21.08
C GLU A 331 62.49 15.42 22.01
N ALA A 332 63.46 14.65 22.51
CA ALA A 332 64.22 14.96 23.72
C ALA A 332 65.70 15.31 23.47
N ALA A 333 66.23 16.22 24.29
CA ALA A 333 67.65 16.40 24.61
C ALA A 333 67.78 17.04 26.01
#